data_AF-A0A4Q7ZL46-F1
#
_entry.id   AF-A0A4Q7ZL46-F1
#
_cell.length_a   1.000
_cell.length_b   1.000
_cell.length_c   1.000
_cell.angle_alpha   90.00
_cell.angle_beta   90.00
_cell.angle_gamma   90.00
#
_symmetry.space_group_name_H-M   'P 1'
#
loop_
_entity.id
_entity.type
_entity.pdbx_description
1 polymer ?
#
loop_
_entity_poly.entity_id
_entity_poly.type
_entity_poly.pdbx_seq_one_letter_code
_entity_poly.pdbx_strand_id
1 'polypeptide(L)'
;MIESTRPLPQQDLITLFGLVVTVENWLRQEELPAPLPDELGQHLEERGVLAVGASTGELVAVLADVAQRLHYAMGAGEELPEPMPRETHYSLYVPTEAAALACKETAYGWGSTEVLIRARDFDQRRDIEPYRRDLGWEVLAAFPSLEPDPAHRDNEARLAVLAHAHDGVFSGHQQ
;
A
#
# COMPACT_ATOMS: atom_id res chain seq x y z
N MET A 1 14.22 -28.77 -24.10
CA MET A 1 15.43 -27.96 -24.33
C MET A 1 15.31 -26.76 -23.43
N ILE A 2 16.23 -26.58 -22.48
CA ILE A 2 16.26 -25.38 -21.65
C ILE A 2 16.99 -24.35 -22.50
N GLU A 3 16.27 -23.35 -23.00
CA GLU A 3 16.88 -22.21 -23.69
C GLU A 3 17.85 -21.53 -22.72
N SER A 4 19.11 -21.40 -23.13
CA SER A 4 20.12 -20.68 -22.38
C SER A 4 19.74 -19.20 -22.32
N THR A 5 19.05 -18.79 -21.26
CA THR A 5 18.81 -17.38 -20.94
C THR A 5 20.16 -16.68 -20.80
N ARG A 6 20.45 -15.77 -21.74
CA ARG A 6 21.65 -14.93 -21.63
C ARG A 6 21.38 -13.90 -20.53
N PRO A 7 22.28 -13.76 -19.53
CA PRO A 7 22.12 -12.75 -18.51
C PRO A 7 22.16 -11.36 -19.14
N LEU A 8 21.29 -10.46 -18.66
CA LEU A 8 21.33 -9.05 -19.05
C LEU A 8 22.64 -8.41 -18.55
N PRO A 9 23.33 -7.61 -19.38
CA PRO A 9 24.44 -6.79 -18.92
C PRO A 9 24.04 -5.89 -17.75
N GLN A 10 24.97 -5.67 -16.81
CA GLN A 10 24.71 -4.83 -15.62
C GLN A 10 24.24 -3.42 -15.99
N GLN A 11 24.80 -2.84 -17.06
CA GLN A 11 24.40 -1.51 -17.53
C GLN A 11 22.93 -1.46 -17.96
N ASP A 12 22.44 -2.52 -18.61
CA ASP A 12 21.05 -2.61 -19.06
C ASP A 12 20.12 -2.77 -17.86
N LEU A 13 20.51 -3.54 -16.84
CA LEU A 13 19.76 -3.65 -15.59
C LEU A 13 19.64 -2.30 -14.87
N ILE A 14 20.73 -1.52 -14.80
CA ILE A 14 20.73 -0.17 -14.21
C ILE A 14 19.77 0.75 -14.98
N THR A 15 19.82 0.71 -16.31
CA THR A 15 18.93 1.53 -17.16
C THR A 15 17.47 1.14 -17.00
N LEU A 16 17.16 -0.16 -16.99
CA LEU A 16 15.80 -0.65 -16.75
C LEU A 16 15.30 -0.27 -15.36
N PHE A 17 16.14 -0.41 -14.33
CA PHE A 17 15.80 -0.02 -12.97
C PHE A 17 15.46 1.47 -12.89
N GLY A 18 16.33 2.33 -13.45
CA GLY A 18 16.09 3.78 -13.49
C GLY A 18 14.80 4.15 -14.22
N LEU A 19 14.50 3.49 -15.34
CA LEU A 19 13.26 3.70 -16.08
C LEU A 19 12.03 3.32 -15.26
N VAL A 20 12.03 2.13 -14.65
CA VAL A 20 10.90 1.63 -13.87
C VAL A 20 10.63 2.53 -12.67
N VAL A 21 11.66 2.90 -11.90
CA VAL A 21 11.53 3.82 -10.75
C VAL A 21 11.01 5.19 -11.19
N THR A 22 11.46 5.69 -12.35
CA THR A 22 10.99 6.99 -12.86
C THR A 22 9.49 6.95 -13.21
N VAL A 23 9.06 5.91 -13.93
CA VAL A 23 7.65 5.74 -14.33
C VAL A 23 6.76 5.53 -13.11
N GLU A 24 7.19 4.70 -12.16
CA GLU A 24 6.48 4.48 -10.89
C GLU A 24 6.27 5.81 -10.15
N ASN A 25 7.34 6.60 -10.01
CA ASN A 25 7.25 7.88 -9.32
C ASN A 25 6.33 8.89 -10.04
N TRP A 26 6.38 8.96 -11.37
CA TRP A 26 5.47 9.82 -12.14
C TRP A 26 4.01 9.38 -12.03
N LEU A 27 3.74 8.07 -11.94
CA LEU A 27 2.39 7.56 -11.68
C LEU A 27 1.90 7.99 -10.29
N ARG A 28 2.72 7.81 -9.25
CA ARG A 28 2.37 8.20 -7.87
C ARG A 28 2.09 9.69 -7.74
N GLN A 29 2.85 10.52 -8.43
CA GLN A 29 2.71 11.99 -8.40
C GLN A 29 1.64 12.52 -9.37
N GLU A 30 0.93 11.63 -10.07
CA GLU A 30 -0.06 12.00 -11.09
C GLU A 30 0.54 12.92 -12.20
N GLU A 31 1.83 12.76 -12.51
CA GLU A 31 2.59 13.62 -13.45
C GLU A 31 2.64 13.06 -14.89
N LEU A 32 2.20 11.82 -15.10
CA LEU A 32 2.11 11.26 -16.44
C LEU A 32 0.96 11.92 -17.24
N PRO A 33 1.17 12.23 -18.53
CA PRO A 33 0.09 12.59 -19.44
C PRO A 33 -1.07 11.60 -19.37
N ALA A 34 -2.30 12.14 -19.30
CA ALA A 34 -3.52 11.39 -19.01
C ALA A 34 -3.74 10.06 -19.76
N PRO A 35 -3.39 9.86 -21.05
CA PRO A 35 -3.61 8.57 -21.68
C PRO A 35 -2.56 7.51 -21.31
N LEU A 36 -1.37 7.91 -20.83
CA LEU A 36 -0.24 7.00 -20.67
C LEU A 36 -0.43 5.96 -19.55
N PRO A 37 -0.99 6.29 -18.37
CA PRO A 37 -1.28 5.28 -17.35
C PRO A 37 -2.21 4.18 -17.87
N ASP A 38 -3.28 4.56 -18.57
CA ASP A 38 -4.27 3.62 -19.10
C ASP A 38 -3.67 2.75 -20.21
N GLU A 39 -2.92 3.35 -21.15
CA GLU A 39 -2.24 2.61 -22.22
C GLU A 39 -1.20 1.63 -21.67
N LEU A 40 -0.43 2.04 -20.66
CA LEU A 40 0.54 1.18 -19.99
C LEU A 40 -0.14 0.02 -19.26
N GLY A 41 -1.22 0.33 -18.52
CA GLY A 41 -2.05 -0.66 -17.83
C GLY A 41 -2.58 -1.71 -18.81
N GLN A 42 -3.25 -1.27 -19.88
CA GLN A 42 -3.78 -2.16 -20.92
C GLN A 42 -2.68 -3.05 -21.53
N HIS A 43 -1.52 -2.49 -21.86
CA HIS A 43 -0.42 -3.26 -22.44
C HIS A 43 0.19 -4.29 -21.49
N LEU A 44 0.12 -4.07 -20.19
CA LEU A 44 0.57 -5.04 -19.19
C LEU A 44 -0.51 -6.10 -18.90
N GLU A 45 -1.79 -5.73 -18.97
CA GLU A 45 -2.91 -6.68 -18.94
C GLU A 45 -2.86 -7.65 -20.13
N GLU A 46 -2.67 -7.13 -21.36
CA GLU A 46 -2.55 -7.95 -22.58
C GLU A 46 -1.41 -8.97 -22.52
N ARG A 47 -0.39 -8.70 -21.69
CA ARG A 47 0.76 -9.59 -21.46
C ARG A 47 0.61 -10.47 -20.22
N GLY A 48 -0.52 -10.37 -19.50
CA GLY A 48 -0.79 -11.12 -18.28
C GLY A 48 0.06 -10.71 -17.08
N VAL A 49 0.66 -9.51 -17.13
CA VAL A 49 1.44 -8.94 -16.01
C VAL A 49 0.50 -8.30 -14.99
N LEU A 50 -0.57 -7.66 -15.45
CA LEU A 50 -1.65 -7.14 -14.62
C LEU A 50 -2.93 -7.96 -14.82
N ALA A 51 -3.76 -8.00 -13.79
CA ALA A 51 -5.13 -8.51 -13.89
C ALA A 51 -5.99 -7.53 -14.69
N VAL A 52 -6.99 -8.04 -15.40
CA VAL A 52 -7.93 -7.22 -16.18
C VAL A 52 -8.67 -6.24 -15.27
N GLY A 53 -8.60 -4.95 -15.60
CA GLY A 53 -9.20 -3.88 -14.81
C GLY A 53 -8.37 -3.52 -13.57
N ALA A 54 -7.07 -3.78 -13.58
CA ALA A 54 -6.16 -3.36 -12.51
C ALA A 54 -6.18 -1.83 -12.35
N SER A 55 -6.08 -1.37 -11.10
CA SER A 55 -6.02 0.06 -10.80
C SER A 55 -4.64 0.66 -11.06
N THR A 56 -4.54 1.99 -11.02
CA THR A 56 -3.25 2.68 -11.08
C THR A 56 -2.36 2.29 -9.90
N GLY A 57 -2.94 2.08 -8.72
CA GLY A 57 -2.21 1.58 -7.55
C GLY A 57 -1.65 0.17 -7.76
N GLU A 58 -2.39 -0.74 -8.40
CA GLU A 58 -1.87 -2.06 -8.79
C GLU A 58 -0.71 -1.96 -9.80
N LEU A 59 -0.84 -1.08 -10.79
CA LEU A 59 0.24 -0.80 -11.74
C LEU A 59 1.50 -0.30 -11.02
N VAL A 60 1.35 0.65 -10.08
CA VAL A 60 2.44 1.17 -9.26
C VAL A 60 3.08 0.06 -8.42
N ALA A 61 2.28 -0.80 -7.78
CA ALA A 61 2.78 -1.91 -6.97
C ALA A 61 3.56 -2.94 -7.81
N VAL A 62 3.10 -3.24 -9.02
CA VAL A 62 3.83 -4.11 -9.96
C VAL A 62 5.15 -3.49 -10.41
N LEU A 63 5.17 -2.18 -10.72
CA LEU A 63 6.41 -1.50 -11.09
C LEU A 63 7.41 -1.51 -9.93
N ALA A 64 6.96 -1.29 -8.70
CA ALA A 64 7.81 -1.36 -7.52
C ALA A 64 8.37 -2.79 -7.31
N ASP A 65 7.58 -3.84 -7.51
CA ASP A 65 8.06 -5.23 -7.48
C ASP A 65 9.14 -5.50 -8.54
N VAL A 66 8.94 -4.99 -9.75
CA VAL A 66 9.91 -5.10 -10.84
C VAL A 66 11.19 -4.36 -10.47
N ALA A 67 11.11 -3.15 -9.92
CA ALA A 67 12.27 -2.39 -9.46
C ALA A 67 13.06 -3.15 -8.39
N GLN A 68 12.38 -3.74 -7.39
CA GLN A 68 13.02 -4.55 -6.35
C GLN A 68 13.73 -5.78 -6.94
N ARG A 69 13.08 -6.49 -7.88
CA ARG A 69 13.67 -7.66 -8.54
C ARG A 69 14.85 -7.30 -9.45
N LEU A 70 14.81 -6.16 -10.13
CA LEU A 70 15.95 -5.64 -10.89
C LEU A 70 17.11 -5.29 -9.96
N HIS A 71 16.83 -4.68 -8.80
CA HIS A 71 17.85 -4.37 -7.81
C HIS A 71 18.48 -5.64 -7.24
N TYR A 72 17.68 -6.67 -6.93
CA TYR A 72 18.15 -7.99 -6.56
C TYR A 72 19.03 -8.63 -7.66
N ALA A 73 18.60 -8.56 -8.93
CA ALA A 73 19.38 -9.08 -10.06
C ALA A 73 20.74 -8.37 -10.24
N MET A 74 20.88 -7.13 -9.75
CA MET A 74 22.17 -6.41 -9.69
C MET A 74 23.06 -6.82 -8.51
N GLY A 75 22.61 -7.74 -7.66
CA GLY A 75 23.35 -8.26 -6.50
C GLY A 75 22.98 -7.63 -5.16
N ALA A 76 21.85 -6.94 -5.06
CA ALA A 76 21.37 -6.38 -3.80
C ALA A 76 20.56 -7.39 -2.99
N GLY A 77 21.01 -7.72 -1.78
CA GLY A 77 20.35 -8.68 -0.90
C GLY A 77 20.71 -10.13 -1.18
N GLU A 78 20.35 -11.01 -0.25
CA GLU A 78 20.66 -12.44 -0.31
C GLU A 78 19.49 -13.27 -0.85
N GLU A 79 18.26 -12.80 -0.64
CA GLU A 79 17.02 -13.49 -0.97
C GLU A 79 16.20 -12.71 -2.00
N LEU A 80 15.42 -13.44 -2.81
CA LEU A 80 14.49 -12.85 -3.76
C LEU A 80 13.45 -12.02 -2.98
N PRO A 81 13.24 -10.73 -3.31
CA PRO A 81 12.27 -9.91 -2.61
C PRO A 81 10.85 -10.48 -2.74
N GLU A 82 10.13 -10.47 -1.62
CA GLU A 82 8.71 -10.78 -1.61
C GLU A 82 7.92 -9.71 -2.39
N PRO A 83 6.83 -10.08 -3.07
CA PRO A 83 5.95 -9.09 -3.69
C PRO A 83 5.38 -8.12 -2.66
N MET A 84 5.21 -6.86 -3.05
CA MET A 84 4.56 -5.86 -2.23
C MET A 84 3.12 -6.27 -1.88
N PRO A 85 2.65 -5.97 -0.66
CA PRO A 85 1.25 -6.17 -0.30
C PRO A 85 0.30 -5.42 -1.26
N ARG A 86 -0.81 -6.08 -1.58
CA ARG A 86 -1.90 -5.54 -2.42
C ARG A 86 -3.06 -5.00 -1.59
N GLU A 87 -2.78 -4.62 -0.36
CA GLU A 87 -3.71 -4.01 0.57
C GLU A 87 -3.00 -2.92 1.37
N THR A 88 -3.74 -1.88 1.70
CA THR A 88 -3.28 -0.82 2.60
C THR A 88 -3.88 -1.05 3.99
N HIS A 89 -3.02 -1.01 5.01
CA HIS A 89 -3.40 -1.11 6.41
C HIS A 89 -3.51 0.28 7.04
N TYR A 90 -4.68 0.60 7.56
CA TYR A 90 -4.98 1.89 8.17
C TYR A 90 -5.09 1.74 9.69
N SER A 91 -4.52 2.70 10.42
CA SER A 91 -4.51 2.69 11.88
C SER A 91 -5.37 3.83 12.43
N LEU A 92 -6.29 3.50 13.33
CA LEU A 92 -6.98 4.49 14.16
C LEU A 92 -6.98 4.09 15.62
N TYR A 93 -7.05 5.09 16.49
CA TYR A 93 -7.01 4.93 17.94
C TYR A 93 -8.27 5.50 18.57
N VAL A 94 -8.87 4.76 19.49
CA VAL A 94 -10.13 5.12 20.15
C VAL A 94 -10.06 4.83 21.66
N PRO A 95 -10.89 5.50 22.48
CA PRO A 95 -10.75 5.43 23.93
C PRO A 95 -11.25 4.13 24.55
N THR A 96 -12.24 3.47 23.94
CA THR A 96 -12.93 2.32 24.54
C THR A 96 -13.00 1.12 23.59
N GLU A 97 -13.12 -0.07 24.16
CA GLU A 97 -13.33 -1.30 23.40
C GLU A 97 -14.63 -1.25 22.59
N ALA A 98 -15.69 -0.67 23.17
CA ALA A 98 -16.96 -0.49 22.49
C ALA A 98 -16.84 0.40 21.26
N ALA A 99 -16.07 1.49 21.34
CA ALA A 99 -15.74 2.32 20.19
C ALA A 99 -14.92 1.54 19.15
N ALA A 100 -13.94 0.74 19.57
CA ALA A 100 -13.12 -0.07 18.66
C ALA A 100 -13.98 -1.09 17.90
N LEU A 101 -14.92 -1.75 18.58
CA LEU A 101 -15.88 -2.67 17.97
C LEU A 101 -16.81 -1.95 16.98
N ALA A 102 -17.32 -0.76 17.33
CA ALA A 102 -18.15 0.04 16.42
C ALA A 102 -17.38 0.47 15.17
N CYS A 103 -16.12 0.89 15.31
CA CYS A 103 -15.25 1.21 14.20
C CYS A 103 -15.01 -0.02 13.30
N LYS A 104 -14.79 -1.20 13.90
CA LYS A 104 -14.60 -2.45 13.16
C LYS A 104 -15.81 -2.82 12.31
N GLU A 105 -17.00 -2.81 12.88
CA GLU A 105 -18.23 -3.12 12.13
C GLU A 105 -18.44 -2.12 10.98
N THR A 106 -18.15 -0.84 11.24
CA THR A 106 -18.26 0.20 10.22
C THR A 106 -17.25 0.01 9.08
N ALA A 107 -15.98 -0.30 9.41
CA ALA A 107 -14.93 -0.55 8.42
C ALA A 107 -15.24 -1.80 7.55
N TYR A 108 -15.76 -2.88 8.15
CA TYR A 108 -16.25 -4.02 7.35
C TYR A 108 -17.41 -3.63 6.45
N GLY A 109 -18.36 -2.83 6.94
CA GLY A 109 -19.45 -2.29 6.13
C GLY A 109 -18.98 -1.42 4.95
N TRP A 110 -17.72 -0.96 4.97
CA TRP A 110 -17.09 -0.19 3.90
C TRP A 110 -16.27 -1.04 2.93
N GLY A 111 -16.16 -2.35 3.17
CA GLY A 111 -15.41 -3.27 2.31
C GLY A 111 -13.98 -3.55 2.77
N SER A 112 -13.65 -3.32 4.04
CA SER A 112 -12.40 -3.79 4.61
C SER A 112 -12.31 -5.32 4.52
N THR A 113 -11.13 -5.84 4.18
CA THR A 113 -10.87 -7.29 4.06
C THR A 113 -10.52 -7.91 5.41
N GLU A 114 -9.86 -7.15 6.28
CA GLU A 114 -9.51 -7.54 7.63
C GLU A 114 -9.57 -6.35 8.59
N VAL A 115 -10.08 -6.58 9.80
CA VAL A 115 -9.98 -5.61 10.90
C VAL A 115 -9.53 -6.28 12.19
N LEU A 116 -8.38 -5.81 12.70
CA LEU A 116 -7.81 -6.22 13.98
C LEU A 116 -8.04 -5.13 15.04
N ILE A 117 -8.43 -5.55 16.24
CA ILE A 117 -8.55 -4.67 17.41
C ILE A 117 -7.54 -5.14 18.45
N ARG A 118 -6.78 -4.21 19.02
CA ARG A 118 -5.88 -4.51 20.14
C ARG A 118 -5.92 -3.40 21.19
N ALA A 119 -5.85 -3.81 22.46
CA ALA A 119 -5.58 -2.87 23.53
C ALA A 119 -4.16 -2.32 23.37
N ARG A 120 -3.97 -1.02 23.57
CA ARG A 120 -2.63 -0.42 23.57
C ARG A 120 -1.91 -0.74 24.86
N ASP A 121 -0.72 -1.30 24.73
CA ASP A 121 0.26 -1.31 25.80
C ASP A 121 1.06 0.00 25.76
N PHE A 122 0.78 0.90 26.71
CA PHE A 122 1.46 2.19 26.81
C PHE A 122 2.92 2.08 27.29
N ASP A 123 3.34 0.91 27.79
CA ASP A 123 4.72 0.72 28.26
C ASP A 123 5.71 0.45 27.12
N GLN A 124 5.25 0.17 25.90
CA GLN A 124 6.10 -0.28 24.79
C GLN A 124 6.25 0.70 23.61
N ARG A 125 5.51 1.81 23.55
CA ARG A 125 5.54 2.75 22.40
C ARG A 125 5.81 4.20 22.82
N ARG A 126 7.00 4.72 22.46
CA ARG A 126 7.49 6.11 22.74
C ARG A 126 7.10 7.13 21.67
N ASP A 127 6.39 6.68 20.65
CA ASP A 127 6.23 7.29 19.34
C ASP A 127 4.86 7.95 19.13
N ILE A 128 3.94 7.78 20.09
CA ILE A 128 2.69 8.55 20.13
C ILE A 128 2.84 9.66 21.16
N GLU A 129 2.58 10.89 20.70
CA GLU A 129 2.64 12.10 21.53
C GLU A 129 2.02 11.85 22.91
N PRO A 130 2.70 12.25 23.99
CA PRO A 130 2.34 11.90 25.38
C PRO A 130 0.95 12.41 25.84
N TYR A 131 0.19 13.09 24.98
CA TYR A 131 -1.03 13.81 25.31
C TYR A 131 -2.33 13.03 25.14
N ARG A 132 -2.31 11.81 24.56
CA ARG A 132 -3.54 11.01 24.30
C ARG A 132 -3.52 9.63 24.98
N ARG A 133 -3.29 9.60 26.30
CA ARG A 133 -3.38 8.36 27.12
C ARG A 133 -4.79 7.82 27.26
N ASP A 134 -5.78 8.64 26.92
CA ASP A 134 -7.20 8.28 26.86
C ASP A 134 -7.52 7.33 25.71
N LEU A 135 -6.67 7.24 24.67
CA LEU A 135 -6.86 6.34 23.51
C LEU A 135 -6.29 4.94 23.77
N GLY A 136 -7.03 4.13 24.53
CA GLY A 136 -6.60 2.81 25.00
C GLY A 136 -6.68 1.67 23.99
N TRP A 137 -7.26 1.89 22.80
CA TRP A 137 -7.49 0.83 21.80
C TRP A 137 -7.04 1.26 20.42
N GLU A 138 -6.46 0.31 19.68
CA GLU A 138 -6.05 0.46 18.29
C GLU A 138 -6.91 -0.43 17.40
N VAL A 139 -7.35 0.13 16.28
CA VAL A 139 -8.06 -0.57 15.21
C VAL A 139 -7.19 -0.48 13.96
N LEU A 140 -6.81 -1.65 13.44
CA LEU A 140 -6.09 -1.81 12.18
C LEU A 140 -7.07 -2.35 11.15
N ALA A 141 -7.33 -1.61 10.09
CA ALA A 141 -8.23 -2.01 9.01
C ALA A 141 -7.46 -2.13 7.70
N ALA A 142 -7.55 -3.28 7.03
CA ALA A 142 -6.98 -3.53 5.72
C ALA A 142 -8.02 -3.27 4.62
N PHE A 143 -7.63 -2.57 3.57
CA PHE A 143 -8.45 -2.40 2.36
C PHE A 143 -7.63 -2.71 1.11
N PRO A 144 -8.23 -3.26 0.05
CA PRO A 144 -7.55 -3.58 -1.21
C PRO A 144 -7.23 -2.34 -2.07
N SER A 145 -7.43 -1.13 -1.54
CA SER A 145 -7.10 0.11 -2.23
C SER A 145 -5.64 0.47 -2.02
N LEU A 146 -4.94 0.85 -3.08
CA LEU A 146 -3.52 1.22 -3.05
C LEU A 146 -3.34 2.69 -3.46
N GLU A 147 -2.27 3.35 -3.01
CA GLU A 147 -1.91 4.65 -3.58
C GLU A 147 -1.47 4.49 -5.05
N PRO A 148 -1.87 5.38 -5.97
CA PRO A 148 -2.57 6.66 -5.76
C PRO A 148 -4.09 6.59 -6.01
N ASP A 149 -4.72 5.41 -5.88
CA ASP A 149 -6.14 5.23 -6.23
C ASP A 149 -7.05 6.19 -5.46
N PRO A 150 -8.11 6.74 -6.08
CA PRO A 150 -9.08 7.59 -5.38
C PRO A 150 -9.69 6.90 -4.15
N ALA A 151 -9.94 5.59 -4.24
CA ALA A 151 -10.46 4.80 -3.14
C ALA A 151 -9.55 4.80 -1.91
N HIS A 152 -8.22 4.88 -2.09
CA HIS A 152 -7.27 4.98 -0.98
C HIS A 152 -7.51 6.31 -0.23
N ARG A 153 -7.57 7.44 -0.95
CA ARG A 153 -7.83 8.77 -0.36
C ARG A 153 -9.20 8.85 0.32
N ASP A 154 -10.21 8.24 -0.29
CA ASP A 154 -11.55 8.17 0.28
C ASP A 154 -11.57 7.38 1.59
N ASN A 155 -10.82 6.28 1.67
CA ASN A 155 -10.68 5.49 2.88
C ASN A 155 -9.99 6.27 4.00
N GLU A 156 -8.92 7.01 3.72
CA GLU A 156 -8.28 7.88 4.71
C GLU A 156 -9.25 8.91 5.29
N ALA A 157 -9.95 9.63 4.42
CA ALA A 157 -10.90 10.66 4.83
C ALA A 157 -12.03 10.07 5.68
N ARG A 158 -12.58 8.92 5.27
CA ARG A 158 -13.67 8.26 5.99
C ARG A 158 -13.22 7.70 7.34
N LEU A 159 -12.04 7.10 7.42
CA LEU A 159 -11.50 6.57 8.67
C LEU A 159 -11.13 7.69 9.66
N ALA A 160 -10.65 8.83 9.18
CA ALA A 160 -10.45 10.02 10.01
C ALA A 160 -11.78 10.51 10.61
N VAL A 161 -12.85 10.58 9.81
CA VAL A 161 -14.19 10.95 10.29
C VAL A 161 -14.73 9.92 11.28
N LEU A 162 -14.56 8.63 11.01
CA LEU A 162 -15.00 7.54 11.90
C LEU A 162 -14.30 7.59 13.26
N ALA A 163 -12.97 7.75 13.25
CA ALA A 163 -12.20 7.88 14.48
C ALA A 163 -12.71 9.08 15.29
N HIS A 164 -12.91 10.23 14.64
CA HIS A 164 -13.40 11.44 15.30
C HIS A 164 -14.81 11.27 15.91
N ALA A 165 -15.71 10.56 15.22
CA ALA A 165 -17.06 10.27 15.73
C ALA A 165 -17.07 9.42 17.02
N HIS A 166 -15.95 8.77 17.35
CA HIS A 166 -15.75 7.97 18.55
C HIS A 166 -14.69 8.56 19.48
N ASP A 167 -14.48 9.89 19.44
CA ASP A 167 -13.48 10.62 20.25
C ASP A 167 -12.04 10.11 20.05
N GLY A 168 -11.78 9.50 18.89
CA GLY A 168 -10.51 8.92 18.49
C GLY A 168 -9.69 9.77 17.53
N VAL A 169 -8.60 9.19 17.03
CA VAL A 169 -7.65 9.81 16.09
C VAL A 169 -7.23 8.79 15.04
N PHE A 170 -7.22 9.22 13.77
CA PHE A 170 -6.59 8.47 12.68
C PHE A 170 -5.08 8.74 12.65
N SER A 171 -4.27 7.69 12.51
CA SER A 171 -2.81 7.74 12.63
C SER A 171 -2.06 7.58 11.31
N GLY A 172 -2.77 7.43 10.20
CA GLY A 172 -2.18 7.15 8.90
C GLY A 172 -2.29 5.70 8.48
N HIS A 173 -1.51 5.35 7.48
CA HIS A 173 -1.55 4.06 6.81
C HIS A 173 -0.14 3.46 6.65
N GLN A 174 -0.09 2.17 6.35
CA GLN A 174 1.10 1.42 5.96
C GLN A 174 0.71 0.48 4.83
N GLN A 175 1.62 0.30 3.88
CA GLN A 175 1.49 -0.67 2.79
C GLN A 175 2.56 -1.75 2.97
#